data_AF-A0A962L664-F1
#
_entry.id   AF-A0A962L664-F1
#
_cell.length_a   1.000
_cell.length_b   1.000
_cell.length_c   1.000
_cell.angle_alpha   90.00
_cell.angle_beta   90.00
_cell.angle_gamma   90.00
#
_symmetry.space_group_name_H-M   'P 1'
#
loop_
_entity.id
_entity.type
_entity.pdbx_description
1 polymer ?
#
loop_
_entity_poly.entity_id
_entity_poly.type
_entity_poly.pdbx_seq_one_letter_code
_entity_poly.pdbx_strand_id
1 'polypeptide(L)'
;FVQFVGRIMRVIKHDAPGHPLNQGVVVFHAGANIARRWQDFQQYSEADQDYFDQLLPLEGLEFREATELEVDPVNTLDGDGVDVRGQGDVRMQEIPLLEEDDEAMAMVRALRERGFTPEQVVRAMQQTPLTPVPTTRVLQRQAERRGLNTRIRNETGRILAERGANPQGHDLDRARRGRTNFVVLKAAIDRAVSQSIGRAVSERHDWSRAELDSANANFGTSVAAAVHEVFGGA
;
A
#
# COMPACT_ATOMS: atom_id res chain seq x y z
N PHE A 1 2.10 8.52 2.90
CA PHE A 1 1.05 9.16 2.10
C PHE A 1 -0.09 9.47 3.04
N VAL A 2 -0.41 10.76 3.25
CA VAL A 2 -1.59 11.21 4.02
C VAL A 2 -2.53 11.80 2.99
N GLN A 3 -3.74 11.25 2.86
CA GLN A 3 -4.72 11.72 1.89
C GLN A 3 -5.79 12.52 2.64
N PHE A 4 -5.93 13.80 2.32
CA PHE A 4 -7.01 14.63 2.84
C PHE A 4 -8.15 14.66 1.81
N VAL A 5 -9.32 14.13 2.19
CA VAL A 5 -10.52 14.17 1.36
C VAL A 5 -11.51 15.13 2.01
N GLY A 6 -11.64 16.33 1.45
CA GLY A 6 -12.64 17.32 1.84
C GLY A 6 -13.54 17.68 0.66
N ARG A 7 -14.80 18.03 0.91
CA ARG A 7 -15.70 18.63 -0.08
C ARG A 7 -15.86 20.10 0.27
N ILE A 8 -15.52 21.01 -0.64
CA ILE A 8 -15.84 22.43 -0.52
C ILE A 8 -17.20 22.73 -1.17
N MET A 9 -17.94 23.68 -0.61
CA MET A 9 -19.22 24.12 -1.15
C MET A 9 -19.01 24.83 -2.49
N ARG A 10 -19.88 24.56 -3.47
CA ARG A 10 -19.91 25.26 -4.77
C ARG A 10 -20.25 26.74 -4.55
N VAL A 11 -19.71 27.60 -5.42
CA VAL A 11 -19.98 29.05 -5.48
C VAL A 11 -21.48 29.33 -5.27
N ILE A 12 -21.80 30.06 -4.19
CA ILE A 12 -23.19 30.41 -3.85
C ILE A 12 -23.64 31.63 -4.67
N LYS A 13 -22.75 32.61 -4.85
CA LYS A 13 -23.02 33.83 -5.62
C LYS A 13 -22.08 33.92 -6.83
N HIS A 14 -22.64 33.75 -8.02
CA HIS A 14 -21.91 33.88 -9.28
C HIS A 14 -21.37 35.31 -9.48
N ASP A 15 -20.23 35.43 -10.18
CA ASP A 15 -19.54 36.69 -10.54
C ASP A 15 -19.11 37.59 -9.37
N ALA A 16 -19.01 37.04 -8.16
CA ALA A 16 -18.61 37.77 -6.95
C ALA A 16 -17.56 37.00 -6.12
N PRO A 17 -16.31 36.88 -6.61
CA PRO A 17 -15.27 36.05 -5.98
C PRO A 17 -14.87 36.54 -4.57
N GLY A 18 -15.05 37.82 -4.25
CA GLY A 18 -14.82 38.37 -2.91
C GLY A 18 -15.98 38.22 -1.91
N HIS A 19 -17.11 37.63 -2.30
CA HIS A 19 -18.32 37.64 -1.48
C HIS A 19 -18.19 36.72 -0.25
N PRO A 20 -18.60 37.15 0.95
CA PRO A 20 -18.49 36.32 2.17
C PRO A 20 -19.18 34.95 2.06
N LEU A 21 -20.28 34.86 1.32
CA LEU A 21 -20.98 33.57 1.07
C LEU A 21 -20.19 32.59 0.19
N ASN A 22 -19.15 33.05 -0.50
CA ASN A 22 -18.25 32.20 -1.28
C ASN A 22 -16.99 31.82 -0.49
N GLN A 23 -16.84 32.27 0.77
CA GLN A 23 -15.74 31.89 1.64
C GLN A 23 -16.10 30.61 2.40
N GLY A 24 -15.17 29.65 2.43
CA GLY A 24 -15.32 28.38 3.17
C GLY A 24 -14.16 28.17 4.13
N VAL A 25 -14.42 27.50 5.25
CA VAL A 25 -13.38 27.06 6.19
C VAL A 25 -13.33 25.54 6.15
N VAL A 26 -12.13 24.99 5.91
CA VAL A 26 -11.91 23.55 5.95
C VAL A 26 -11.11 23.22 7.20
N VAL A 27 -11.66 22.36 8.05
CA VAL A 27 -11.03 21.91 9.30
C VAL A 27 -10.61 20.45 9.13
N PHE A 28 -9.34 20.16 9.37
CA PHE A 28 -8.80 18.81 9.31
C PHE A 28 -8.31 18.33 10.68
N HIS A 29 -8.48 17.05 10.95
CA HIS A 29 -7.89 16.38 12.12
C HIS A 29 -6.90 15.32 11.61
N ALA A 30 -5.62 15.46 11.97
CA ALA A 30 -4.58 14.50 11.61
C ALA A 30 -3.99 13.90 12.89
N GLY A 31 -4.30 12.62 13.15
CA GLY A 31 -3.62 11.83 14.18
C GLY A 31 -2.45 11.06 13.57
N ALA A 32 -1.21 11.46 13.86
CA ALA A 32 -0.02 10.78 13.39
C ALA A 32 1.00 10.63 14.52
N ASN A 33 1.65 9.46 14.62
CA ASN A 33 2.72 9.20 15.59
C ASN A 33 4.05 9.88 15.20
N ILE A 34 3.95 10.99 14.47
CA ILE A 34 5.02 11.64 13.72
C ILE A 34 4.91 13.17 13.82
N ALA A 35 4.41 13.69 14.95
CA ALA A 35 4.20 15.12 15.19
C ALA A 35 5.43 15.98 14.83
N ARG A 36 6.64 15.47 15.11
CA ARG A 36 7.92 16.11 14.74
C ARG A 36 8.13 16.34 13.24
N ARG A 37 7.53 15.53 12.36
CA ARG A 37 7.64 15.71 10.90
C ARG A 37 6.54 16.58 10.31
N TRP A 38 5.55 17.01 11.11
CA TRP A 38 4.46 17.87 10.64
C TRP A 38 4.95 19.25 10.18
N GLN A 39 5.95 19.81 10.88
CA GLN A 39 6.61 21.06 10.49
C GLN A 39 7.34 20.92 9.14
N ASP A 40 8.02 19.79 8.94
CA ASP A 40 8.66 19.48 7.65
C ASP A 40 7.60 19.35 6.54
N PHE A 41 6.45 18.73 6.82
CA PHE A 41 5.33 18.62 5.87
C PHE A 41 4.70 19.97 5.50
N GLN A 42 4.62 20.93 6.42
CA GLN A 42 4.14 22.28 6.08
C GLN A 42 5.08 22.98 5.09
N GLN A 43 6.40 22.86 5.28
CA GLN A 43 7.39 23.43 4.35
C GLN A 43 7.35 22.75 2.97
N TYR A 44 7.12 21.42 2.93
CA TYR A 44 6.91 20.72 1.65
C TYR A 44 5.59 21.12 0.98
N SER A 45 4.53 21.35 1.75
CA SER A 45 3.22 21.72 1.21
C SER A 45 3.20 23.09 0.52
N GLU A 46 4.05 24.04 0.93
CA GLU A 46 4.23 25.32 0.22
C GLU A 46 4.95 25.12 -1.13
N ALA A 47 5.92 24.21 -1.19
CA ALA A 47 6.59 23.87 -2.45
C ALA A 47 5.72 23.02 -3.39
N ASP A 48 4.82 22.22 -2.84
CA ASP A 48 3.88 21.37 -3.58
C ASP A 48 2.61 22.13 -4.05
N GLN A 49 2.37 23.36 -3.57
CA GLN A 49 1.24 24.19 -4.02
C GLN A 49 1.27 24.40 -5.54
N ASP A 50 2.43 24.75 -6.09
CA ASP A 50 2.64 24.94 -7.54
C ASP A 50 2.31 23.66 -8.34
N TYR A 51 2.51 22.47 -7.74
CA TYR A 51 2.22 21.18 -8.37
C TYR A 51 0.73 20.83 -8.31
N PHE A 52 0.04 21.13 -7.21
CA PHE A 52 -1.40 20.88 -7.09
C PHE A 52 -2.24 21.85 -7.93
N ASP A 53 -1.81 23.10 -8.10
CA ASP A 53 -2.45 24.05 -9.01
C ASP A 53 -2.43 23.55 -10.47
N GLN A 54 -1.43 22.76 -10.85
CA GLN A 54 -1.32 22.15 -12.19
C GLN A 54 -2.26 20.95 -12.41
N LEU A 55 -2.81 20.36 -11.33
CA LEU A 55 -3.62 19.14 -11.38
C LEU A 55 -5.13 19.39 -11.40
N LEU A 56 -5.56 20.63 -11.23
CA LEU A 56 -6.98 21.00 -11.16
C LEU A 56 -7.40 21.75 -12.44
N PRO A 57 -7.76 21.05 -13.53
CA PRO A 57 -8.31 21.71 -14.71
C PRO A 57 -9.66 22.36 -14.38
N LEU A 58 -9.80 23.65 -14.69
CA LEU A 58 -10.96 24.47 -14.34
C LEU A 58 -12.09 24.47 -15.37
N GLU A 59 -12.02 23.70 -16.47
CA GLU A 59 -13.11 23.68 -17.45
C GLU A 59 -13.64 22.28 -17.77
N GLY A 60 -14.95 22.12 -17.55
CA GLY A 60 -15.82 21.34 -18.42
C GLY A 60 -15.77 19.82 -18.34
N LEU A 61 -15.71 19.21 -17.15
CA LEU A 61 -15.94 17.76 -17.05
C LEU A 61 -17.43 17.43 -17.25
N GLU A 62 -17.81 16.98 -18.45
CA GLU A 62 -19.12 16.37 -18.70
C GLU A 62 -19.17 14.96 -18.12
N PHE A 63 -19.73 14.83 -16.92
CA PHE A 63 -19.97 13.53 -16.27
C PHE A 63 -21.20 12.85 -16.87
N ARG A 64 -21.05 12.26 -18.07
CA ARG A 64 -22.12 11.45 -18.68
C ARG A 64 -22.10 9.99 -18.24
N GLU A 65 -20.97 9.47 -17.77
CA GLU A 65 -20.84 8.08 -17.29
C GLU A 65 -19.95 7.98 -16.03
N ALA A 66 -20.23 6.96 -15.20
CA ALA A 66 -19.57 6.72 -13.91
C ALA A 66 -18.26 5.92 -14.04
N THR A 67 -17.36 6.38 -14.91
CA THR A 67 -16.01 5.79 -15.08
C THR A 67 -14.94 6.75 -14.55
N GLU A 68 -13.80 6.19 -14.16
CA GLU A 68 -12.62 6.93 -13.69
C GLU A 68 -12.08 7.82 -14.81
N LEU A 69 -11.85 9.10 -14.50
CA LEU A 69 -11.50 10.13 -15.49
C LEU A 69 -9.99 10.40 -15.40
N GLU A 70 -9.25 10.02 -16.45
CA GLU A 70 -7.80 10.19 -16.54
C GLU A 70 -7.50 11.57 -17.12
N VAL A 71 -6.78 12.41 -16.36
CA VAL A 71 -6.47 13.81 -16.74
C VAL A 71 -4.96 13.94 -16.89
N ASP A 72 -4.51 14.28 -18.11
CA ASP A 72 -3.12 14.65 -18.38
C ASP A 72 -2.89 16.15 -18.06
N PRO A 73 -1.75 16.52 -17.45
CA PRO A 73 -1.47 17.92 -17.10
C PRO A 73 -1.23 18.77 -18.35
N VAL A 74 -2.05 19.79 -18.55
CA VAL A 74 -1.89 20.79 -19.63
C VAL A 74 -1.54 22.14 -19.01
N ASN A 75 -0.47 22.74 -19.52
CA ASN A 75 0.05 24.03 -19.05
C ASN A 75 -0.94 25.16 -19.39
N THR A 76 -1.80 25.52 -18.43
CA THR A 76 -2.78 26.60 -18.56
C THR A 76 -2.33 27.79 -17.71
N LEU A 77 -1.63 28.71 -18.36
CA LEU A 77 -1.56 30.11 -17.93
C LEU A 77 -2.90 30.72 -18.33
N ASP A 78 -3.82 30.90 -17.38
CA ASP A 78 -4.76 32.04 -17.27
C ASP A 78 -5.99 31.71 -16.39
N GLY A 79 -5.97 32.30 -15.19
CA GLY A 79 -7.05 32.76 -14.28
C GLY A 79 -8.46 32.16 -14.30
N ASP A 80 -8.85 31.50 -13.19
CA ASP A 80 -9.72 32.07 -12.12
C ASP A 80 -9.73 31.08 -10.92
N GLY A 81 -8.56 30.91 -10.30
CA GLY A 81 -8.26 29.85 -9.34
C GLY A 81 -8.76 30.10 -7.91
N VAL A 82 -8.94 29.02 -7.15
CA VAL A 82 -9.17 29.07 -5.70
C VAL A 82 -7.96 29.71 -5.02
N ASP A 83 -8.13 30.90 -4.47
CA ASP A 83 -7.09 31.66 -3.77
C ASP A 83 -7.08 31.33 -2.27
N VAL A 84 -6.02 30.69 -1.79
CA VAL A 84 -5.82 30.40 -0.35
C VAL A 84 -5.33 31.66 0.36
N ARG A 85 -6.27 32.46 0.84
CA ARG A 85 -5.99 33.77 1.46
C ARG A 85 -5.31 33.73 2.83
N GLY A 86 -5.23 32.55 3.45
CA GLY A 86 -4.55 32.38 4.73
C GLY A 86 -4.79 31.03 5.39
N GLN A 87 -3.78 30.56 6.11
CA GLN A 87 -3.84 29.40 6.98
C GLN A 87 -3.68 29.88 8.43
N GLY A 88 -4.61 29.49 9.31
CA GLY A 88 -4.61 29.90 10.72
C GLY A 88 -5.05 28.77 11.65
N ASP A 89 -4.73 28.92 12.94
CA ASP A 89 -5.13 28.02 14.04
C ASP A 89 -4.79 26.53 13.88
N VAL A 90 -3.50 26.23 13.69
CA VAL A 90 -2.99 24.87 13.89
C VAL A 90 -2.75 24.65 15.38
N ARG A 91 -3.62 23.87 16.03
CA ARG A 91 -3.41 23.39 17.40
C ARG A 91 -2.80 22.00 17.36
N MET A 92 -1.56 21.89 17.79
CA MET A 92 -0.88 20.61 17.95
C MET A 92 -0.95 20.18 19.41
N GLN A 93 -1.41 18.95 19.64
CA GLN A 93 -1.34 18.30 20.94
C GLN A 93 -0.46 17.06 20.79
N GLU A 94 0.64 17.02 21.52
CA GLU A 94 1.42 15.80 21.70
C GLU A 94 0.83 15.06 22.91
N ILE A 95 0.39 13.82 22.71
CA ILE A 95 -0.15 12.98 23.77
C ILE A 95 0.96 12.00 24.18
N PRO A 96 1.59 12.18 25.35
CA PRO A 96 2.64 11.28 25.80
C PRO A 96 2.03 9.93 26.21
N LEU A 97 2.23 8.91 25.36
CA LEU A 97 1.56 7.61 25.51
C LEU A 97 1.99 6.80 26.74
N LEU A 98 3.20 7.05 27.26
CA LEU A 98 3.77 6.29 28.38
C LEU A 98 3.87 7.10 29.66
N GLU A 99 4.11 8.41 29.57
CA GLU A 99 4.41 9.24 30.74
C GLU A 99 3.18 9.45 31.62
N GLU A 100 1.98 9.41 31.03
CA GLU A 100 0.70 9.53 31.72
C GLU A 100 0.10 8.18 32.16
N ASP A 101 0.79 7.07 31.86
CA ASP A 101 0.36 5.71 32.24
C ASP A 101 1.20 5.20 33.44
N ASP A 102 0.61 5.33 34.64
CA ASP A 102 1.24 4.90 35.90
C ASP A 102 1.60 3.39 35.90
N GLU A 103 0.78 2.56 35.25
CA GLU A 103 1.01 1.11 35.17
C GLU A 103 2.19 0.82 34.23
N ALA A 104 2.22 1.47 33.07
CA ALA A 104 3.33 1.36 32.13
C ALA A 104 4.66 1.82 32.76
N MET A 105 4.65 2.94 33.48
CA MET A 105 5.84 3.44 34.17
C MET A 105 6.28 2.55 35.32
N ALA A 106 5.35 1.91 36.04
CA ALA A 106 5.67 0.91 37.05
C ALA A 106 6.35 -0.32 36.43
N MET A 107 5.88 -0.79 35.28
CA MET A 107 6.51 -1.89 34.54
C MET A 107 7.92 -1.53 34.05
N VAL A 108 8.12 -0.32 33.52
CA VAL A 108 9.44 0.17 33.11
C VAL A 108 10.42 0.17 34.29
N ARG A 109 9.99 0.62 35.48
CA ARG A 109 10.81 0.58 36.70
C ARG A 109 11.12 -0.85 37.11
N ALA A 110 10.13 -1.74 37.11
CA ALA A 110 10.32 -3.15 37.47
C ALA A 110 11.30 -3.87 36.53
N LEU A 111 11.27 -3.56 35.22
CA LEU A 111 12.23 -4.10 34.26
C LEU A 111 13.66 -3.59 34.54
N ARG A 112 13.80 -2.31 34.88
CA ARG A 112 15.08 -1.70 35.25
C ARG A 112 15.66 -2.27 36.54
N GLU A 113 14.84 -2.45 37.58
CA GLU A 113 15.26 -3.04 38.87
C GLU A 113 15.74 -4.49 38.72
N ARG A 114 15.16 -5.22 37.76
CA ARG A 114 15.59 -6.57 37.39
C ARG A 114 16.86 -6.60 36.51
N GLY A 115 17.41 -5.44 36.15
CA GLY A 115 18.66 -5.32 35.40
C GLY A 115 18.52 -5.49 33.88
N PHE A 116 17.30 -5.45 33.33
CA PHE A 116 17.11 -5.54 31.88
C PHE A 116 17.54 -4.22 31.21
N THR A 117 18.28 -4.33 30.10
CA THR A 117 18.60 -3.17 29.27
C THR A 117 17.45 -2.84 28.31
N PRO A 118 17.32 -1.58 27.86
CA PRO A 118 16.31 -1.20 26.88
C PRO A 118 16.34 -2.08 25.62
N GLU A 119 17.53 -2.43 25.13
CA GLU A 119 17.71 -3.25 23.93
C GLU A 119 17.20 -4.68 24.11
N GLN A 120 17.35 -5.25 25.32
CA GLN A 120 16.83 -6.58 25.65
C GLN A 120 15.30 -6.57 25.69
N VAL A 121 14.71 -5.52 26.26
CA VAL A 121 13.24 -5.35 26.31
C VAL A 121 12.68 -5.19 24.90
N VAL A 122 13.29 -4.35 24.06
CA VAL A 122 12.88 -4.17 22.65
C VAL A 122 12.96 -5.48 21.88
N ARG A 123 14.06 -6.23 22.03
CA ARG A 123 14.21 -7.55 21.39
C ARG A 123 13.13 -8.52 21.85
N ALA A 124 12.83 -8.57 23.15
CA ALA A 124 11.77 -9.41 23.68
C ALA A 124 10.40 -9.01 23.13
N MET A 125 10.10 -7.72 23.04
CA MET A 125 8.84 -7.23 22.46
C MET A 125 8.72 -7.59 20.97
N GLN A 126 9.81 -7.53 20.21
CA GLN A 126 9.83 -7.92 18.80
C GLN A 126 9.71 -9.43 18.59
N GLN A 127 10.20 -10.23 19.54
CA GLN A 127 10.10 -11.69 19.52
C GLN A 127 8.80 -12.21 20.14
N THR A 128 8.06 -11.36 20.87
CA THR A 128 6.77 -11.72 21.43
C THR A 128 5.76 -11.81 20.29
N PRO A 129 5.11 -12.97 20.08
CA PRO A 129 4.14 -13.12 19.02
C PRO A 129 2.98 -12.14 19.23
N LEU A 130 2.83 -11.20 18.30
CA LEU A 130 1.69 -10.29 18.29
C LEU A 130 0.40 -11.10 18.27
N THR A 131 -0.53 -10.78 19.17
CA THR A 131 -1.86 -11.39 19.14
C THR A 131 -2.55 -10.93 17.85
N PRO A 132 -2.95 -11.84 16.95
CA PRO A 132 -3.56 -11.45 15.70
C PRO A 132 -4.92 -10.81 15.99
N VAL A 133 -5.20 -9.68 15.32
CA VAL A 133 -6.53 -9.06 15.36
C VAL A 133 -7.55 -10.09 14.87
N PRO A 134 -8.63 -10.36 15.62
CA PRO A 134 -9.65 -11.31 15.19
C PRO A 134 -10.26 -10.83 13.87
N THR A 135 -10.15 -11.65 12.84
CA THR A 135 -10.68 -11.39 11.49
C THR A 135 -11.71 -12.45 11.12
N THR A 136 -12.60 -12.13 10.18
CA THR A 136 -13.58 -13.11 9.71
C THR A 136 -12.89 -14.24 8.93
N ARG A 137 -13.46 -15.45 8.96
CA ARG A 137 -12.95 -16.61 8.21
C ARG A 137 -12.86 -16.38 6.70
N VAL A 138 -13.68 -15.47 6.15
CA VAL A 138 -13.64 -15.09 4.74
C VAL A 138 -12.43 -14.21 4.45
N LEU A 139 -12.19 -13.19 5.28
CA LEU A 139 -11.03 -12.29 5.14
C LEU A 139 -9.71 -13.04 5.32
N GLN A 140 -9.63 -13.99 6.25
CA GLN A 140 -8.45 -14.85 6.43
C GLN A 140 -8.12 -15.62 5.15
N ARG A 141 -9.10 -16.30 4.56
CA ARG A 141 -8.90 -17.05 3.30
C ARG A 141 -8.51 -16.13 2.14
N GLN A 142 -9.12 -14.95 2.01
CA GLN A 142 -8.74 -13.99 0.99
C GLN A 142 -7.30 -13.46 1.18
N ALA A 143 -6.89 -13.24 2.43
CA ALA A 143 -5.53 -12.82 2.76
C ALA A 143 -4.52 -13.94 2.47
N GLU A 144 -4.81 -15.18 2.86
CA GLU A 144 -3.97 -16.35 2.57
C GLU A 144 -3.78 -16.56 1.06
N ARG A 145 -4.85 -16.45 0.27
CA ARG A 145 -4.79 -16.53 -1.20
C ARG A 145 -3.96 -15.41 -1.82
N ARG A 146 -4.16 -14.17 -1.35
CA ARG A 146 -3.34 -13.01 -1.77
C ARG A 146 -1.88 -13.18 -1.38
N GLY A 147 -1.62 -13.72 -0.19
CA GLY A 147 -0.30 -14.04 0.32
C GLY A 147 0.43 -15.05 -0.56
N LEU A 148 -0.24 -16.14 -0.93
CA LEU A 148 0.32 -17.15 -1.84
C LEU A 148 0.67 -16.56 -3.21
N ASN A 149 -0.22 -15.76 -3.81
CA ASN A 149 0.05 -15.12 -5.10
C ASN A 149 1.22 -14.12 -5.02
N THR A 150 1.31 -13.37 -3.92
CA THR A 150 2.43 -12.44 -3.66
C THR A 150 3.75 -13.20 -3.54
N ARG A 151 3.76 -14.31 -2.79
CA ARG A 151 4.91 -15.20 -2.63
C ARG A 151 5.39 -15.74 -3.99
N ILE A 152 4.47 -16.19 -4.84
CA ILE A 152 4.77 -16.65 -6.20
C ILE A 152 5.43 -15.55 -7.03
N ARG A 153 4.89 -14.33 -7.01
CA ARG A 153 5.46 -13.18 -7.75
C ARG A 153 6.86 -12.82 -7.28
N ASN A 154 7.06 -12.73 -5.96
CA ASN A 154 8.36 -12.41 -5.37
C ASN A 154 9.40 -13.48 -5.72
N GLU A 155 9.02 -14.74 -5.63
CA GLU A 155 9.88 -15.87 -5.96
C GLU A 155 10.23 -15.92 -7.45
N THR A 156 9.26 -15.61 -8.32
CA THR A 156 9.48 -15.47 -9.77
C THR A 156 10.55 -14.39 -10.03
N GLY A 157 10.41 -13.21 -9.41
CA GLY A 157 11.39 -12.12 -9.56
C GLY A 157 12.78 -12.52 -9.05
N ARG A 158 12.86 -13.15 -7.88
CA ARG A 158 14.10 -13.65 -7.28
C ARG A 158 14.82 -14.63 -8.22
N ILE A 159 14.11 -15.64 -8.73
CA ILE A 159 14.68 -16.66 -9.61
C ILE A 159 15.18 -16.06 -10.93
N LEU A 160 14.43 -15.15 -11.55
CA LEU A 160 14.86 -14.51 -12.79
C LEU A 160 16.13 -13.69 -12.56
N ALA A 161 16.20 -12.94 -11.45
CA ALA A 161 17.40 -12.19 -11.09
C ALA A 161 18.61 -13.12 -10.85
N GLU A 162 18.43 -14.21 -10.10
CA GLU A 162 19.48 -15.21 -9.84
C GLU A 162 19.99 -15.90 -11.11
N ARG A 163 19.10 -16.09 -12.10
CA ARG A 163 19.44 -16.71 -13.39
C ARG A 163 19.91 -15.69 -14.43
N GLY A 164 19.95 -14.40 -14.11
CA GLY A 164 20.34 -13.34 -15.03
C GLY A 164 19.36 -13.14 -16.19
N ALA A 165 18.10 -13.60 -16.07
CA ALA A 165 17.10 -13.49 -17.12
C ALA A 165 16.31 -12.17 -16.97
N ASN A 166 16.19 -11.39 -18.04
CA ASN A 166 15.39 -10.16 -18.03
C ASN A 166 13.90 -10.51 -17.86
N PRO A 167 13.19 -10.02 -16.82
CA PRO A 167 11.77 -10.31 -16.62
C PRO A 167 10.86 -9.90 -17.79
N GLN A 168 11.21 -8.85 -18.52
CA GLN A 168 10.48 -8.37 -19.70
C GLN A 168 11.00 -8.98 -21.02
N GLY A 169 12.06 -9.79 -20.97
CA GLY A 169 12.54 -10.54 -22.12
C GLY A 169 11.57 -11.67 -22.52
N HIS A 170 11.86 -12.35 -23.62
CA HIS A 170 11.02 -13.42 -24.18
C HIS A 170 11.77 -14.76 -24.35
N ASP A 171 12.97 -14.86 -23.80
CA ASP A 171 13.89 -16.00 -23.98
C ASP A 171 13.34 -17.33 -23.45
N LEU A 172 12.45 -17.27 -22.45
CA LEU A 172 11.81 -18.43 -21.85
C LEU A 172 10.54 -18.87 -22.61
N ASP A 173 10.02 -18.05 -23.53
CA ASP A 173 8.81 -18.36 -24.30
C ASP A 173 9.12 -19.23 -25.53
N ARG A 174 9.43 -20.50 -25.28
CA ARG A 174 9.76 -21.49 -26.31
C ARG A 174 8.67 -21.69 -27.36
N ALA A 175 7.41 -21.48 -26.96
CA ALA A 175 6.26 -21.60 -27.84
C ALA A 175 5.99 -20.35 -28.68
N ARG A 176 6.80 -19.29 -28.53
CA ARG A 176 6.72 -18.02 -29.26
C ARG A 176 5.30 -17.43 -29.26
N ARG A 177 4.67 -17.42 -28.10
CA ARG A 177 3.33 -16.85 -27.86
C ARG A 177 3.37 -15.37 -27.48
N GLY A 178 4.54 -14.73 -27.51
CA GLY A 178 4.73 -13.33 -27.11
C GLY A 178 4.66 -13.12 -25.60
N ARG A 179 4.90 -14.17 -24.79
CA ARG A 179 4.86 -14.08 -23.33
C ARG A 179 6.21 -13.64 -22.79
N THR A 180 6.22 -12.78 -21.77
CA THR A 180 7.46 -12.38 -21.12
C THR A 180 8.00 -13.49 -20.23
N ASN A 181 9.30 -13.46 -19.94
CA ASN A 181 10.00 -14.39 -19.06
C ASN A 181 9.32 -14.48 -17.69
N PHE A 182 8.86 -13.34 -17.16
CA PHE A 182 8.08 -13.29 -15.93
C PHE A 182 6.77 -14.08 -16.03
N VAL A 183 6.01 -13.89 -17.10
CA VAL A 183 4.73 -14.59 -17.30
C VAL A 183 4.94 -16.09 -17.47
N VAL A 184 5.98 -16.49 -18.22
CA VAL A 184 6.31 -17.91 -18.43
C VAL A 184 6.66 -18.59 -17.11
N LEU A 185 7.60 -18.05 -16.34
CA LEU A 185 8.04 -18.66 -15.09
C LEU A 185 6.93 -18.63 -14.03
N LYS A 186 6.22 -17.51 -13.88
CA LYS A 186 5.08 -17.41 -12.96
C LYS A 186 4.03 -18.46 -13.28
N ALA A 187 3.68 -18.64 -14.55
CA ALA A 187 2.69 -19.63 -14.96
C ALA A 187 3.14 -21.07 -14.67
N ALA A 188 4.43 -21.38 -14.83
CA ALA A 188 4.99 -22.67 -14.45
C ALA A 188 4.88 -22.92 -12.93
N ILE A 189 5.24 -21.93 -12.11
CA ILE A 189 5.09 -22.01 -10.64
C ILE A 189 3.62 -22.18 -10.25
N ASP A 190 2.71 -21.40 -10.84
CA ASP A 190 1.27 -21.50 -10.57
C ASP A 190 0.72 -22.90 -10.90
N ARG A 191 1.16 -23.51 -12.00
CA ARG A 191 0.81 -24.88 -12.36
C ARG A 191 1.35 -25.89 -11.36
N ALA A 192 2.64 -25.82 -11.02
CA ALA A 192 3.28 -26.74 -10.09
C ALA A 192 2.66 -26.69 -8.68
N VAL A 193 2.30 -25.49 -8.20
CA VAL A 193 1.60 -25.32 -6.91
C VAL A 193 0.18 -25.87 -6.95
N SER A 194 -0.52 -25.73 -8.08
CA SER A 194 -1.89 -26.26 -8.19
C SER A 194 -1.88 -27.80 -8.32
N GLN A 195 -0.92 -28.35 -9.07
CA GLN A 195 -0.72 -29.79 -9.21
C GLN A 195 -0.36 -30.46 -7.89
N SER A 196 0.43 -29.81 -7.01
CA SER A 196 0.79 -30.40 -5.71
C SER A 196 -0.39 -30.65 -4.78
N ILE A 197 -1.54 -30.00 -5.02
CA ILE A 197 -2.78 -30.21 -4.27
C ILE A 197 -3.89 -30.85 -5.13
N GLY A 198 -3.58 -31.33 -6.33
CA GLY A 198 -4.54 -31.98 -7.22
C GLY A 198 -5.63 -31.05 -7.77
N ARG A 199 -5.38 -29.73 -7.85
CA ARG A 199 -6.35 -28.73 -8.30
C ARG A 199 -5.94 -28.07 -9.60
N ALA A 200 -6.93 -27.54 -10.32
CA ALA A 200 -6.68 -26.66 -11.45
C ALA A 200 -6.30 -25.24 -10.99
N VAL A 201 -5.47 -24.55 -11.78
CA VAL A 201 -5.08 -23.15 -11.50
C VAL A 201 -6.30 -22.22 -11.46
N SER A 202 -7.31 -22.50 -12.27
CA SER A 202 -8.58 -21.75 -12.34
C SER A 202 -9.41 -21.84 -11.05
N GLU A 203 -9.23 -22.89 -10.26
CA GLU A 203 -9.99 -23.15 -9.03
C GLU A 203 -9.37 -22.50 -7.78
N ARG A 204 -8.34 -21.65 -7.92
CA ARG A 204 -7.67 -21.01 -6.77
C ARG A 204 -8.61 -20.21 -5.86
N HIS A 205 -9.71 -19.71 -6.41
CA HIS A 205 -10.74 -19.00 -5.67
C HIS A 205 -11.63 -19.92 -4.80
N ASP A 206 -11.52 -21.24 -4.98
CA ASP A 206 -12.29 -22.24 -4.23
C ASP A 206 -11.45 -23.03 -3.22
N TRP A 207 -10.14 -22.79 -3.18
CA TRP A 207 -9.25 -23.51 -2.26
C TRP A 207 -9.63 -23.26 -0.80
N SER A 208 -9.79 -24.34 -0.07
CA SER A 208 -9.96 -24.41 1.38
C SER A 208 -8.67 -24.00 2.09
N ARG A 209 -8.78 -23.77 3.41
CA ARG A 209 -7.63 -23.41 4.23
C ARG A 209 -6.57 -24.52 4.27
N ALA A 210 -7.01 -25.77 4.44
CA ALA A 210 -6.11 -26.92 4.43
C ALA A 210 -5.36 -27.08 3.09
N GLU A 211 -6.03 -26.79 1.96
CA GLU A 211 -5.39 -26.78 0.64
C GLU A 211 -4.35 -25.65 0.51
N LEU A 212 -4.66 -24.45 1.03
CA LEU A 212 -3.71 -23.32 1.05
C LEU A 212 -2.50 -23.60 1.96
N ASP A 213 -2.72 -24.21 3.11
CA ASP A 213 -1.66 -24.60 4.04
C ASP A 213 -0.75 -25.68 3.42
N SER A 214 -1.35 -26.69 2.78
CA SER A 214 -0.61 -27.73 2.04
C SER A 214 0.19 -27.14 0.87
N ALA A 215 -0.40 -26.21 0.11
CA ALA A 215 0.29 -25.50 -0.96
C ALA A 215 1.48 -24.68 -0.44
N ASN A 216 1.34 -24.04 0.73
CA ASN A 216 2.42 -23.28 1.36
C ASN A 216 3.54 -24.17 1.89
N ALA A 217 3.21 -25.33 2.46
CA ALA A 217 4.16 -26.31 2.96
C ALA A 217 5.00 -26.92 1.83
N ASN A 218 4.37 -27.22 0.69
CA ASN A 218 5.02 -27.83 -0.47
C ASN A 218 5.61 -26.82 -1.46
N PHE A 219 5.51 -25.52 -1.16
CA PHE A 219 5.85 -24.44 -2.09
C PHE A 219 7.28 -24.55 -2.65
N GLY A 220 8.27 -24.86 -1.82
CA GLY A 220 9.66 -24.98 -2.24
C GLY A 220 9.86 -26.09 -3.28
N THR A 221 9.21 -27.23 -3.09
CA THR A 221 9.24 -28.35 -4.04
C THR A 221 8.57 -27.98 -5.36
N SER A 222 7.40 -27.31 -5.31
CA SER A 222 6.71 -26.82 -6.51
C SER A 222 7.54 -25.82 -7.31
N VAL A 223 8.25 -24.92 -6.61
CA VAL A 223 9.16 -23.94 -7.24
C VAL A 223 10.33 -24.66 -7.91
N ALA A 224 10.97 -25.62 -7.24
CA ALA A 224 12.07 -26.39 -7.82
C ALA A 224 11.65 -27.14 -9.09
N ALA A 225 10.46 -27.75 -9.08
CA ALA A 225 9.88 -28.42 -10.24
C ALA A 225 9.63 -27.43 -11.41
N ALA A 226 9.06 -26.26 -11.13
CA ALA A 226 8.83 -25.23 -12.13
C ALA A 226 10.13 -24.66 -12.72
N VAL A 227 11.17 -24.49 -11.90
CA VAL A 227 12.49 -24.05 -12.36
C VAL A 227 13.11 -25.10 -13.29
N HIS A 228 13.02 -26.38 -12.94
CA HIS A 228 13.48 -27.46 -13.79
C HIS A 228 12.70 -27.52 -15.12
N GLU A 229 11.38 -27.31 -15.11
CA GLU A 229 10.57 -27.26 -16.33
C GLU A 229 11.02 -26.13 -17.28
N VAL A 230 11.23 -24.92 -16.74
CA VAL A 230 11.49 -23.72 -17.54
C VAL A 230 12.94 -23.62 -18.00
N PHE A 231 13.89 -23.89 -17.10
CA PHE A 231 15.33 -23.73 -17.35
C PHE A 231 16.07 -25.05 -17.62
N GLY A 232 15.53 -26.18 -17.16
CA GLY A 232 16.17 -27.50 -17.26
C GLY A 232 15.79 -28.30 -18.51
N GLY A 233 14.78 -27.87 -19.27
CA GLY A 233 14.46 -28.51 -20.55
C GLY A 233 15.54 -28.20 -21.59
N ALA A 234 16.43 -29.13 -21.86
CA ALA A 234 17.10 -29.27 -23.16
C ALA A 234 16.43 -30.42 -23.90
#